data_AF-A0A524L661-F1
#
_entry.id   AF-A0A524L661-F1
#
_cell.length_a   1.000
_cell.length_b   1.000
_cell.length_c   1.000
_cell.angle_alpha   90.00
_cell.angle_beta   90.00
_cell.angle_gamma   90.00
#
_symmetry.space_group_name_H-M   'P 1'
#
loop_
_entity.id
_entity.type
_entity.pdbx_description
1 polymer ?
#
loop_
_entity_poly.entity_id
_entity_poly.type
_entity_poly.pdbx_seq_one_letter_code
_entity_poly.pdbx_strand_id
1 'polypeptide(L)'
;MTYGFIVFYRFQLMSPEQAGKAKEFWDQFGKGSWPKHLKLLGDYKHAWGSDWSGFLLIETEDPQSFFEFWPIFRDKTRWYIENTRTIIAIKRNPKDWM
;
A
#
# COMPACT_ATOMS: atom_id res chain seq x y z
N MET A 1 -0.67 13.69 -15.51
CA MET A 1 -0.60 12.24 -15.85
C MET A 1 -0.73 11.49 -14.54
N THR A 2 -1.65 10.55 -14.40
CA THR A 2 -1.87 9.85 -13.13
C THR A 2 -1.08 8.54 -13.11
N TYR A 3 -0.29 8.33 -12.07
CA TYR A 3 0.41 7.08 -11.80
C TYR A 3 -0.40 6.23 -10.83
N GLY A 4 -0.56 4.96 -11.16
CA GLY A 4 -1.18 3.95 -10.31
C GLY A 4 -0.11 3.04 -9.70
N PHE A 5 -0.24 2.78 -8.41
CA PHE A 5 0.64 1.91 -7.65
C PHE A 5 -0.21 0.81 -7.01
N ILE A 6 0.15 -0.45 -7.27
CA ILE A 6 -0.38 -1.61 -6.55
C ILE A 6 0.73 -2.11 -5.65
N VAL A 7 0.53 -2.01 -4.34
CA VAL A 7 1.50 -2.41 -3.33
C VAL A 7 0.99 -3.66 -2.64
N PHE A 8 1.48 -4.82 -3.08
CA PHE A 8 1.24 -6.08 -2.38
C PHE A 8 2.04 -6.15 -1.09
N TYR A 9 1.43 -6.71 -0.05
CA TYR A 9 2.08 -6.98 1.22
C TYR A 9 1.79 -8.41 1.68
N ARG A 10 2.77 -9.01 2.37
CA ARG A 10 2.63 -10.29 3.05
C ARG A 10 2.92 -10.11 4.53
N PHE A 11 1.96 -10.48 5.38
CA PHE A 11 2.15 -10.46 6.82
C PHE A 11 3.06 -11.60 7.26
N GLN A 12 3.85 -11.36 8.30
CA GLN A 12 4.50 -12.43 9.05
C GLN A 12 3.46 -13.26 9.80
N LEU A 13 3.82 -14.50 10.15
CA LEU A 13 3.08 -15.28 11.14
C LEU A 13 3.12 -14.55 12.48
N MET A 14 1.97 -14.01 12.88
CA MET A 14 1.83 -13.19 14.09
C MET A 14 0.92 -13.87 15.12
N SER A 15 1.21 -13.63 16.40
CA SER A 15 0.26 -13.93 17.46
C SER A 15 -0.96 -12.99 17.40
N PRO A 16 -2.10 -13.35 18.02
CA PRO A 16 -3.27 -12.47 18.09
C PRO A 16 -2.97 -11.09 18.70
N GLU A 17 -2.06 -11.03 19.67
CA GLU A 17 -1.63 -9.78 20.30
C GLU A 17 -0.86 -8.88 19.32
N GLN A 18 0.06 -9.46 18.55
CA GLN A 18 0.82 -8.74 17.52
C GLN A 18 -0.10 -8.24 16.40
N ALA A 19 -1.08 -9.05 16.00
CA ALA A 19 -2.09 -8.64 15.03
C ALA A 19 -2.93 -7.45 15.53
N GLY A 20 -3.28 -7.43 16.83
CA GLY A 20 -3.94 -6.30 17.47
C GLY A 20 -3.12 -5.01 17.39
N LYS A 21 -1.84 -5.07 17.76
CA LYS A 21 -0.91 -3.93 17.67
C LYS A 21 -0.73 -3.44 16.23
N ALA A 22 -0.65 -4.36 15.27
CA ALA A 22 -0.51 -4.00 13.85
C ALA A 22 -1.73 -3.24 13.33
N LYS A 23 -2.93 -3.65 13.78
CA LYS A 23 -4.19 -2.97 13.46
C LYS A 23 -4.24 -1.55 14.04
N GLU A 24 -3.89 -1.39 15.32
CA GLU A 24 -3.86 -0.08 15.97
C GLU A 24 -2.84 0.87 15.31
N PHE A 25 -1.66 0.34 14.98
CA PHE A 25 -0.64 1.09 14.25
C PHE A 25 -1.17 1.57 12.90
N TRP A 26 -1.83 0.69 12.13
CA TRP A 26 -2.40 1.04 10.84
C TRP A 26 -3.48 2.13 10.95
N ASP A 27 -4.38 2.02 11.93
CA ASP A 27 -5.43 3.01 12.19
C ASP A 27 -4.85 4.39 12.53
N GLN A 28 -3.75 4.43 13.29
CA GLN A 28 -3.07 5.70 13.61
C GLN A 28 -2.28 6.24 12.42
N PHE A 29 -1.58 5.37 11.70
CA PHE A 29 -0.75 5.74 10.56
C PHE A 29 -1.60 6.34 9.43
N GLY A 30 -2.74 5.72 9.11
CA GLY A 30 -3.67 6.18 8.08
C GLY A 30 -4.31 7.55 8.39
N LYS A 31 -4.45 7.91 9.66
CA LYS A 31 -5.09 9.18 10.08
C LYS A 31 -4.19 10.41 10.01
N GLY A 32 -2.87 10.25 10.11
CA GLY A 32 -1.97 11.40 10.28
C GLY A 32 -0.65 11.39 9.50
N SER A 33 -0.21 10.23 8.99
CA SER A 33 1.09 10.11 8.30
C SER A 33 0.97 9.97 6.78
N TRP A 34 -0.26 9.91 6.24
CA TRP A 34 -0.45 9.73 4.81
C TRP A 34 -0.20 11.04 4.03
N PRO A 35 0.67 11.05 3.01
CA PRO A 35 0.96 12.26 2.24
C PRO A 35 -0.26 12.77 1.48
N LYS A 36 -0.48 14.09 1.47
CA LYS A 36 -1.63 14.73 0.80
C LYS A 36 -1.69 14.46 -0.71
N HIS A 37 -0.53 14.29 -1.34
CA HIS A 37 -0.41 14.06 -2.79
C HIS A 37 -0.57 12.59 -3.18
N LEU A 38 -0.63 11.67 -2.22
CA LEU A 38 -0.90 10.25 -2.46
C LEU A 38 -2.37 9.98 -2.14
N LYS A 39 -3.13 9.56 -3.13
CA LYS A 39 -4.53 9.16 -2.94
C LYS A 39 -4.60 7.65 -2.74
N LEU A 40 -4.87 7.20 -1.52
CA LEU A 40 -5.23 5.80 -1.27
C LEU A 40 -6.64 5.55 -1.81
N LEU A 41 -6.75 4.77 -2.90
CA LEU A 41 -8.04 4.39 -3.47
C LEU A 41 -8.70 3.23 -2.72
N GLY A 42 -7.89 2.35 -2.13
CA GLY A 42 -8.39 1.25 -1.32
C GLY A 42 -7.28 0.40 -0.71
N ASP A 43 -7.62 -0.25 0.39
CA ASP A 43 -6.86 -1.32 1.02
C ASP A 43 -7.66 -2.62 0.88
N TYR A 44 -7.07 -3.60 0.20
CA TYR A 44 -7.72 -4.85 -0.18
C TYR A 44 -7.09 -6.00 0.59
N LYS A 45 -7.84 -6.56 1.53
CA LYS A 45 -7.47 -7.79 2.24
C LYS A 45 -7.72 -9.04 1.39
N HIS A 46 -6.92 -10.06 1.61
CA HIS A 46 -7.01 -11.38 0.97
C HIS A 46 -6.86 -11.31 -0.55
N ALA A 47 -5.63 -11.14 -1.03
CA ALA A 47 -5.32 -11.16 -2.46
C ALA A 47 -5.40 -12.59 -3.05
N TRP A 48 -6.61 -13.15 -3.12
CA TRP A 48 -6.89 -14.49 -3.62
C TRP A 48 -6.31 -14.72 -5.03
N GLY A 49 -5.81 -15.93 -5.28
CA GLY A 49 -5.06 -16.25 -6.48
C GLY A 49 -3.58 -15.82 -6.42
N SER A 50 -3.09 -15.40 -5.25
CA SER A 50 -1.68 -15.08 -5.00
C SER A 50 -1.27 -15.45 -3.57
N ASP A 51 0.04 -15.45 -3.31
CA ASP A 51 0.62 -15.68 -1.98
C ASP A 51 0.67 -14.41 -1.11
N TRP A 52 0.04 -13.31 -1.57
CA TRP A 52 0.03 -12.04 -0.85
C TRP A 52 -1.16 -11.96 0.11
N SER A 53 -0.93 -11.34 1.27
CA SER A 53 -1.99 -11.15 2.27
C SER A 53 -3.01 -10.11 1.82
N GLY A 54 -2.59 -9.13 1.03
CA GLY A 54 -3.44 -8.06 0.51
C GLY A 54 -2.63 -7.08 -0.34
N PHE A 55 -3.27 -5.99 -0.75
CA PHE A 55 -2.60 -4.90 -1.45
C PHE A 55 -3.25 -3.54 -1.21
N LEU A 56 -2.44 -2.48 -1.36
CA LEU A 56 -2.90 -1.10 -1.42
C LEU A 56 -2.98 -0.65 -2.87
N LEU A 57 -4.05 0.05 -3.23
CA LEU A 57 -4.18 0.73 -4.51
C LEU A 57 -4.04 2.25 -4.30
N ILE A 58 -3.01 2.84 -4.89
CA ILE A 58 -2.66 4.24 -4.68
C ILE A 58 -2.57 4.95 -6.03
N GLU A 59 -3.08 6.17 -6.10
CA GLU A 59 -2.93 7.06 -7.24
C GLU A 59 -2.24 8.36 -6.85
N THR A 60 -1.44 8.92 -7.77
CA THR A 60 -0.88 10.25 -7.62
C THR A 60 -0.57 10.88 -8.97
N GLU A 61 -0.53 12.21 -9.03
CA GLU A 61 -0.01 12.96 -10.18
C GLU A 61 1.49 13.26 -10.05
N ASP A 62 2.06 13.07 -8.85
CA ASP A 62 3.48 13.25 -8.56
C ASP A 62 4.08 11.91 -8.06
N PRO A 63 4.74 11.14 -8.93
CA PRO A 63 5.33 9.86 -8.54
C PRO A 63 6.47 10.02 -7.51
N GLN A 64 7.11 11.19 -7.44
CA GLN A 64 8.18 11.46 -6.47
C GLN A 64 7.65 11.38 -5.03
N SER A 65 6.45 11.93 -4.78
CA SER A 65 5.76 11.80 -3.49
C SER A 65 5.61 10.34 -3.03
N PHE A 66 5.44 9.38 -3.95
CA PHE A 66 5.38 7.96 -3.59
C PHE A 66 6.75 7.44 -3.15
N PHE A 67 7.81 7.77 -3.89
CA PHE A 67 9.16 7.30 -3.59
C PHE A 67 9.74 7.89 -2.30
N GLU A 68 9.29 9.08 -1.88
CA GLU A 68 9.66 9.69 -0.60
C GLU A 68 8.91 9.05 0.58
N PHE A 69 7.64 8.73 0.38
CA PHE A 69 6.80 8.09 1.38
C PHE A 69 7.15 6.61 1.61
N TRP A 70 7.42 5.89 0.53
CA TRP A 70 7.51 4.43 0.54
C TRP A 70 8.58 3.87 1.50
N PRO A 71 9.80 4.43 1.58
CA PRO A 71 10.81 4.01 2.56
C PRO A 71 10.33 4.17 4.00
N ILE A 72 9.68 5.28 4.34
CA ILE A 72 9.15 5.57 5.68
C ILE A 72 8.06 4.57 6.04
N PHE A 73 7.18 4.28 5.10
CA PHE A 73 6.13 3.28 5.27
C PHE A 73 6.70 1.88 5.52
N ARG A 74 7.67 1.45 4.69
CA ARG A 74 8.30 0.13 4.86
C ARG A 74 9.05 0.01 6.18
N ASP A 75 9.75 1.06 6.59
CA ASP A 75 10.49 1.05 7.86
C ASP A 75 9.54 0.83 9.06
N LYS A 76 8.43 1.59 9.10
CA LYS A 76 7.45 1.47 10.18
C LYS A 76 6.67 0.15 10.18
N THR A 77 6.54 -0.50 9.02
CA THR A 77 5.76 -1.74 8.88
C THR A 77 6.60 -3.01 8.84
N ARG A 78 7.94 -2.90 8.83
CA ARG A 78 8.90 -4.01 8.72
C ARG A 78 8.74 -5.08 9.80
N TRP A 79 8.27 -4.72 10.99
CA TRP A 79 8.15 -5.65 12.11
C TRP A 79 6.99 -6.65 11.97
N TYR A 80 6.05 -6.43 11.04
CA TYR A 80 4.91 -7.32 10.79
C TYR A 80 4.63 -7.61 9.32
N ILE A 81 5.22 -6.84 8.40
CA ILE A 81 5.21 -7.13 6.96
C ILE A 81 6.52 -7.84 6.60
N GLU A 82 6.40 -9.07 6.15
CA GLU A 82 7.52 -9.91 5.74
C GLU A 82 8.10 -9.48 4.40
N ASN A 83 7.20 -9.23 3.43
CA ASN A 83 7.60 -8.93 2.07
C ASN A 83 6.59 -7.97 1.42
N THR A 84 7.07 -7.23 0.43
CA THR A 84 6.26 -6.30 -0.37
C THR A 84 6.65 -6.40 -1.83
N ARG A 85 5.67 -6.26 -2.73
CA ARG A 85 5.91 -6.10 -4.17
C ARG A 85 5.10 -4.93 -4.69
N THR A 86 5.74 -4.05 -5.43
CA THR A 86 5.07 -2.88 -6.03
C THR A 86 5.00 -3.03 -7.54
N ILE A 87 3.81 -2.82 -8.11
CA ILE A 87 3.58 -2.65 -9.55
C ILE A 87 3.23 -1.18 -9.78
N ILE A 88 3.86 -0.57 -10.78
CA ILE A 88 3.68 0.84 -11.13
C ILE A 88 3.19 0.91 -12.56
N ALA A 89 2.16 1.72 -12.81
CA ALA A 89 1.60 1.94 -14.13
C ALA A 89 1.16 3.39 -14.32
N ILE A 90 0.96 3.81 -15.56
CA ILE A 90 0.36 5.10 -15.89
C ILE A 90 -1.11 4.85 -16.24
N LYS A 91 -2.01 5.52 -15.53
CA LYS A 91 -3.44 5.47 -15.78
C LYS A 91 -3.75 6.07 -17.14
N ARG A 92 -4.52 5.35 -17.94
CA ARG A 92 -5.07 5.82 -19.22
C ARG A 92 -6.58 6.00 -19.10
N ASN A 93 -7.17 6.76 -20.02
CA ASN A 93 -8.61 6.75 -20.14
C ASN A 93 -9.03 5.37 -20.67
N PRO A 94 -10.04 4.69 -20.09
CA PRO A 94 -10.55 3.44 -20.63
C PRO A 94 -10.93 3.50 -22.12
N LYS A 95 -11.30 4.69 -22.61
CA LYS A 95 -11.62 4.91 -24.02
C LYS A 95 -10.40 4.96 -24.95
N ASP A 96 -9.19 5.14 -24.42
CA ASP A 96 -7.94 5.15 -25.20
C ASP A 96 -7.51 3.74 -25.66
N TRP A 97 -8.28 2.71 -25.32
CA TRP A 97 -8.07 1.33 -25.78
C TRP A 97 -8.60 1.07 -27.19
N MET A 98 -9.47 1.95 -27.70
CA MET A 98 -9.96 1.97 -29.09
C MET A 98 -9.31 3.09 -29.86
#